data_AF-A0A7S0WCM0-F1
#
_entry.id   AF-A0A7S0WCM0-F1
#
_cell.length_a   1.000
_cell.length_b   1.000
_cell.length_c   1.000
_cell.angle_alpha   90.00
_cell.angle_beta   90.00
_cell.angle_gamma   90.00
#
_symmetry.space_group_name_H-M   'P 1'
#
loop_
_entity.id
_entity.type
_entity.pdbx_description
1 polymer ?
#
loop_
_entity_poly.entity_id
_entity_poly.type
_entity_poly.pdbx_seq_one_letter_code
_entity_poly.pdbx_strand_id
1 'polypeptide(L)'
;MLSDANMAMCTWASSSSVSDEDKAELIAGAWGDLVRELSRISSEDTRSAVRDDALLTLQRVLLGAETLDASGDLWLTTFDSNLLSMLVELTESVRKMRGRDGGAAENTARIAVSCVSKTFLQYAAKMQGDDKAAFANSLLTVVDALSVLRKHA
;
A
#
# COMPACT_ATOMS: atom_id res chain seq x y z
N MET A 1 7.61 -14.76 8.63
CA MET A 1 6.44 -15.63 8.38
C MET A 1 5.51 -15.06 7.31
N LEU A 2 4.79 -13.95 7.54
CA LEU A 2 3.88 -13.37 6.52
C LEU A 2 4.61 -12.87 5.26
N SER A 3 5.75 -12.20 5.42
CA SER A 3 6.59 -11.79 4.29
C SER A 3 7.11 -12.98 3.48
N ASP A 4 7.50 -14.07 4.17
CA ASP A 4 8.02 -15.28 3.50
C ASP A 4 6.91 -16.01 2.75
N ALA A 5 5.70 -16.06 3.33
CA ALA A 5 4.52 -16.60 2.67
C ALA A 5 4.15 -15.78 1.42
N ASN A 6 4.23 -14.44 1.50
CA ASN A 6 4.04 -13.58 0.34
C ASN A 6 5.08 -13.86 -0.75
N MET A 7 6.36 -13.96 -0.39
CA MET A 7 7.41 -14.29 -1.35
C MET A 7 7.20 -15.66 -2.00
N ALA A 8 6.81 -16.67 -1.23
CA ALA A 8 6.48 -18.00 -1.74
C ALA A 8 5.30 -17.96 -2.71
N MET A 9 4.25 -17.20 -2.37
CA MET A 9 3.07 -16.97 -3.21
C MET A 9 3.44 -16.29 -4.53
N CYS A 10 4.21 -15.19 -4.48
CA CYS A 10 4.64 -14.46 -5.67
C CYS A 10 5.56 -15.32 -6.55
N THR A 11 6.44 -16.12 -5.94
CA THR A 11 7.30 -17.08 -6.66
C THR A 11 6.48 -18.17 -7.33
N TRP A 12 5.48 -18.73 -6.64
CA TRP A 12 4.58 -19.73 -7.20
C TRP A 12 3.81 -19.17 -8.40
N ALA A 13 3.25 -17.96 -8.29
CA ALA A 13 2.55 -17.26 -9.39
C ALA A 13 3.43 -16.98 -10.62
N SER A 14 4.75 -16.93 -10.46
CA SER A 14 5.72 -16.77 -11.56
C SER A 14 6.15 -18.09 -12.19
N SER A 15 5.72 -19.23 -11.67
CA SER A 15 6.07 -20.56 -12.19
C SER A 15 5.39 -20.81 -13.53
N SER A 16 6.13 -21.38 -14.49
CA SER A 16 5.60 -21.78 -15.82
C SER A 16 4.51 -22.86 -15.77
N SER A 17 4.27 -23.44 -14.58
CA SER A 17 3.21 -24.42 -14.34
C SER A 17 1.86 -23.79 -13.96
N VAL A 18 1.82 -22.48 -13.70
CA VAL A 18 0.63 -21.75 -13.27
C VAL A 18 0.00 -21.09 -14.50
N SER A 19 -1.30 -21.27 -14.68
CA SER A 19 -2.02 -20.60 -15.77
C SER A 19 -2.25 -19.12 -15.46
N ASP A 20 -2.49 -18.30 -16.48
CA ASP A 20 -2.85 -16.90 -16.28
C ASP A 20 -4.15 -16.74 -15.47
N GLU A 21 -5.07 -17.72 -15.56
CA GLU A 21 -6.33 -17.77 -14.81
C GLU A 21 -6.09 -18.02 -13.32
N ASP A 22 -5.27 -19.03 -12.96
CA ASP A 22 -4.90 -19.31 -11.57
C ASP A 22 -4.15 -18.12 -10.94
N LYS A 23 -3.33 -17.44 -11.74
CA LYS A 23 -2.59 -16.25 -11.32
C LYS A 23 -3.53 -15.08 -11.04
N ALA A 24 -4.52 -14.86 -11.90
CA ALA A 24 -5.54 -13.84 -11.70
C ALA A 24 -6.40 -14.14 -10.45
N GLU A 25 -6.78 -15.40 -10.22
CA GLU A 25 -7.51 -15.82 -9.03
C GLU A 25 -6.70 -15.61 -7.74
N LEU A 26 -5.40 -15.93 -7.76
CA LEU A 26 -4.52 -15.71 -6.62
C LEU A 26 -4.43 -14.22 -6.25
N ILE A 27 -4.29 -13.37 -7.26
CA ILE A 27 -4.20 -11.93 -7.11
C ILE A 27 -5.51 -11.35 -6.58
N ALA A 28 -6.64 -11.71 -7.20
CA ALA A 28 -7.96 -11.21 -6.82
C ALA A 28 -8.42 -11.77 -5.45
N GLY A 29 -7.97 -12.96 -5.10
CA GLY A 29 -8.25 -13.64 -3.83
C GLY A 29 -7.19 -13.36 -2.78
N ALA A 30 -6.31 -14.32 -2.54
CA ALA A 30 -5.45 -14.36 -1.36
C ALA A 30 -4.52 -13.15 -1.21
N TRP A 31 -3.92 -12.67 -2.31
CA TRP A 31 -3.04 -11.52 -2.25
C TRP A 31 -3.80 -10.21 -2.06
N GLY A 32 -4.89 -10.00 -2.82
CA GLY A 32 -5.75 -8.83 -2.69
C GLY A 32 -6.37 -8.71 -1.30
N ASP A 33 -6.86 -9.82 -0.74
CA ASP A 33 -7.38 -9.87 0.63
C ASP A 33 -6.32 -9.53 1.68
N LEU A 34 -5.08 -10.02 1.50
CA LEU A 34 -3.97 -9.68 2.39
C LEU A 34 -3.67 -8.18 2.36
N VAL A 35 -3.59 -7.57 1.17
CA VAL A 35 -3.37 -6.12 1.01
C VAL A 35 -4.52 -5.32 1.63
N ARG A 36 -5.76 -5.74 1.39
CA ARG A 36 -6.98 -5.10 1.91
C ARG A 36 -7.02 -5.14 3.43
N GLU A 37 -6.84 -6.31 4.05
CA GLU A 37 -6.91 -6.44 5.51
C GLU A 37 -5.74 -5.73 6.21
N LEU A 38 -4.52 -5.79 5.66
CA LEU A 38 -3.39 -5.04 6.22
C LEU A 38 -3.63 -3.53 6.13
N SER A 39 -4.19 -3.04 5.02
CA SER A 39 -4.53 -1.62 4.86
C SER A 39 -5.60 -1.20 5.87
N ARG A 40 -6.64 -2.03 6.05
CA ARG A 40 -7.71 -1.79 7.03
C ARG A 40 -7.21 -1.75 8.46
N ILE A 41 -6.41 -2.74 8.88
CA ILE A 41 -5.79 -2.77 10.22
C ILE A 41 -4.92 -1.52 10.44
N SER A 42 -4.20 -1.10 9.39
CA SER A 42 -3.31 0.05 9.44
C SER A 42 -4.02 1.38 9.72
N SER A 43 -5.29 1.55 9.34
CA SER A 43 -6.05 2.79 9.62
C SER A 43 -7.05 2.65 10.78
N GLU A 44 -7.61 1.46 11.01
CA GLU A 44 -8.73 1.27 11.95
C GLU A 44 -8.32 0.80 13.36
N ASP A 45 -7.17 0.12 13.54
CA ASP A 45 -6.81 -0.40 14.87
C ASP A 45 -6.55 0.75 15.85
N THR A 46 -7.08 0.65 17.06
CA THR A 46 -6.94 1.69 18.09
C THR A 46 -5.50 1.84 18.60
N ARG A 47 -4.67 0.80 18.52
CA ARG A 47 -3.31 0.76 19.06
C ARG A 47 -2.30 1.13 17.97
N SER A 48 -1.55 2.21 18.19
CA SER A 48 -0.56 2.69 17.21
C SER A 48 0.50 1.65 16.85
N ALA A 49 0.98 0.86 17.81
CA ALA A 49 1.96 -0.20 17.55
C ALA A 49 1.43 -1.27 16.57
N VAL A 50 0.14 -1.61 16.64
CA VAL A 50 -0.49 -2.58 15.73
C VAL A 50 -0.61 -2.00 14.33
N ARG A 51 -1.01 -0.72 14.22
CA ARG A 51 -1.05 -0.01 12.94
C ARG A 51 0.34 0.07 12.29
N ASP A 52 1.36 0.43 13.08
CA ASP A 52 2.74 0.56 12.62
C ASP A 52 3.28 -0.79 12.10
N ASP A 53 3.04 -1.89 12.84
CA ASP A 53 3.43 -3.24 12.42
C ASP A 53 2.69 -3.71 11.17
N ALA A 54 1.39 -3.40 11.06
CA ALA A 54 0.59 -3.69 9.88
C ALA A 54 1.12 -2.95 8.64
N LEU A 55 1.44 -1.67 8.76
CA LEU A 55 2.02 -0.87 7.67
C LEU A 55 3.40 -1.38 7.25
N LEU A 56 4.26 -1.73 8.20
CA LEU A 56 5.57 -2.30 7.89
C LEU A 56 5.45 -3.66 7.21
N THR A 57 4.45 -4.45 7.59
CA THR A 57 4.15 -5.74 6.94
C THR A 57 3.58 -5.53 5.54
N LEU A 58 2.64 -4.60 5.39
CA LEU A 58 2.07 -4.20 4.10
C LEU A 58 3.16 -3.73 3.14
N GLN A 59 4.10 -2.91 3.60
CA GLN A 59 5.23 -2.48 2.77
C GLN A 59 6.04 -3.68 2.26
N ARG A 60 6.31 -4.68 3.10
CA ARG A 60 7.05 -5.89 2.66
C ARG A 60 6.25 -6.70 1.64
N VAL A 61 4.94 -6.82 1.84
CA VAL A 61 4.03 -7.52 0.92
C VAL A 61 4.02 -6.84 -0.46
N LEU A 62 3.83 -5.52 -0.47
CA LEU A 62 3.73 -4.73 -1.70
C LEU A 62 5.06 -4.67 -2.44
N LEU A 63 6.20 -4.43 -1.76
CA LEU A 63 7.49 -4.34 -2.44
C LEU A 63 8.00 -5.72 -2.89
N GLY A 64 7.59 -6.79 -2.22
CA GLY A 64 7.91 -8.18 -2.57
C GLY A 64 7.07 -8.76 -3.71
N ALA A 65 6.07 -8.02 -4.21
CA ALA A 65 5.16 -8.44 -5.27
C ALA A 65 5.75 -8.31 -6.69
N GLU A 66 7.05 -8.01 -6.84
CA GLU A 66 7.69 -7.85 -8.13
C GLU A 66 7.50 -9.08 -9.04
N THR A 67 7.64 -10.28 -8.48
CA THR A 67 7.49 -11.53 -9.22
C THR A 67 6.03 -11.90 -9.55
N LEU A 68 5.04 -11.21 -8.98
CA LEU A 68 3.66 -11.34 -9.44
C LEU A 68 3.49 -10.82 -10.87
N ASP A 69 4.40 -9.97 -11.36
CA ASP A 69 4.30 -9.33 -12.67
C ASP A 69 2.89 -8.78 -12.97
N ALA A 70 2.30 -8.17 -11.94
CA ALA A 70 1.00 -7.51 -12.01
C ALA A 70 0.98 -6.42 -13.10
N SER A 71 -0.17 -6.26 -13.77
CA SER A 71 -0.43 -5.18 -14.73
C SER A 71 -0.47 -3.81 -14.04
N GLY A 72 -0.33 -2.73 -14.82
CA GLY A 72 -0.48 -1.37 -14.31
C GLY A 72 -1.90 -1.12 -13.78
N ASP A 73 -2.93 -1.62 -14.45
CA ASP A 73 -4.35 -1.54 -14.06
C ASP A 73 -4.62 -2.13 -12.67
N LEU A 74 -4.04 -3.29 -12.37
CA LEU A 74 -4.14 -3.91 -11.07
C LEU A 74 -3.48 -3.06 -9.98
N TRP A 75 -2.31 -2.47 -10.26
CA TRP A 75 -1.65 -1.56 -9.33
C TRP A 75 -2.49 -0.29 -9.12
N LEU A 76 -3.02 0.30 -10.19
CA LEU A 76 -3.91 1.46 -10.10
C LEU A 76 -5.14 1.16 -9.22
N THR A 77 -5.77 0.00 -9.43
CA THR A 77 -6.90 -0.47 -8.61
C THR A 77 -6.49 -0.67 -7.14
N THR A 78 -5.33 -1.27 -6.89
CA THR A 78 -4.79 -1.47 -5.54
C THR A 78 -4.52 -0.13 -4.84
N PHE A 79 -3.98 0.84 -5.58
CA PHE A 79 -3.76 2.18 -5.07
C PHE A 79 -5.08 2.86 -4.70
N ASP A 80 -6.03 2.89 -5.64
CA ASP A 80 -7.31 3.58 -5.46
C ASP A 80 -8.14 2.97 -4.32
N SER A 81 -8.32 1.65 -4.34
CA SER A 81 -9.23 0.96 -3.42
C SER A 81 -8.67 0.73 -2.00
N ASN A 82 -7.34 0.72 -1.83
CA ASN A 82 -6.73 0.43 -0.53
C ASN A 82 -5.75 1.51 -0.08
N LEU A 83 -4.70 1.75 -0.86
CA LEU A 83 -3.54 2.49 -0.35
C LEU A 83 -3.81 3.99 -0.21
N LEU A 84 -4.50 4.60 -1.18
CA LEU A 84 -4.76 6.04 -1.18
C LEU A 84 -5.81 6.41 -0.11
N SER A 85 -6.88 5.62 0.03
CA SER A 85 -7.87 5.83 1.10
C SER A 85 -7.22 5.76 2.49
N MET A 86 -6.46 4.69 2.74
CA MET A 86 -5.70 4.51 3.99
C MET A 86 -4.74 5.68 4.23
N LEU A 87 -4.02 6.13 3.20
CA LEU A 87 -3.06 7.24 3.30
C LEU A 87 -3.75 8.56 3.67
N VAL A 88 -4.88 8.85 3.04
CA VAL A 88 -5.69 10.05 3.34
C VAL A 88 -6.20 9.99 4.78
N GLU A 89 -6.79 8.88 5.21
CA GLU A 89 -7.29 8.70 6.58
C GLU A 89 -6.20 8.95 7.63
N LEU A 90 -5.03 8.32 7.45
CA LEU A 90 -3.92 8.44 8.40
C LEU A 90 -3.35 9.86 8.43
N THR A 91 -3.23 10.54 7.29
CA THR A 91 -2.75 11.93 7.27
C THR A 91 -3.77 12.93 7.81
N GLU A 92 -5.07 12.69 7.61
CA GLU A 92 -6.12 13.48 8.27
C GLU A 92 -6.13 13.28 9.80
N SER A 93 -5.78 12.09 10.28
CA SER A 93 -5.66 11.84 11.73
C SER A 93 -4.59 12.74 12.38
N VAL A 94 -3.47 12.96 11.70
CA VAL A 94 -2.39 13.87 12.15
C VAL A 94 -2.90 15.31 12.25
N ARG A 95 -3.71 15.75 11.28
CA ARG A 95 -4.29 17.10 11.31
C ARG A 95 -5.24 17.29 12.50
N LYS A 96 -6.03 16.26 12.82
CA LYS A 96 -7.04 16.28 13.91
C LYS A 96 -6.42 16.18 15.31
N MET A 97 -5.32 15.42 15.47
CA MET A 97 -4.71 15.12 16.77
C MET A 97 -3.65 16.15 17.22
N ARG A 98 -3.66 17.36 16.66
CA ARG A 98 -2.75 18.44 17.07
C ARG A 98 -2.90 18.73 18.58
N GLY A 99 -1.89 18.38 19.37
CA GLY A 99 -1.74 18.74 20.78
C GLY A 99 -1.87 17.62 21.82
N ARG A 100 -2.52 16.47 21.51
CA ARG A 100 -2.63 15.31 22.42
C ARG A 100 -2.47 14.02 21.62
N ASP A 101 -1.49 13.17 21.98
CA ASP A 101 -1.11 11.95 21.26
C ASP A 101 -0.67 12.12 19.78
N GLY A 102 -0.37 13.35 19.36
CA GLY A 102 0.04 13.68 18.00
C GLY A 102 1.28 12.93 17.51
N GLY A 103 2.24 12.63 18.40
CA GLY A 103 3.48 11.93 18.01
C GLY A 103 3.26 10.50 17.52
N ALA A 104 2.29 9.78 18.10
CA ALA A 104 1.96 8.42 17.67
C ALA A 104 1.24 8.43 16.31
N ALA A 105 0.26 9.33 16.13
CA ALA A 105 -0.43 9.51 14.86
C ALA A 105 0.54 9.94 13.74
N GLU A 106 1.44 10.87 14.05
CA GLU A 106 2.47 11.34 13.11
C GLU A 106 3.42 10.20 12.73
N ASN A 107 3.84 9.37 13.69
CA ASN A 107 4.69 8.23 13.40
C ASN A 107 4.00 7.24 12.45
N THR A 108 2.76 6.84 12.75
CA THR A 108 1.97 5.96 11.88
C THR A 108 1.82 6.55 10.48
N ALA A 109 1.46 7.82 10.35
CA ALA A 109 1.33 8.48 9.06
C ALA A 109 2.65 8.56 8.28
N ARG A 110 3.78 8.73 8.98
CA ARG A 110 5.13 8.70 8.37
C ARG A 110 5.45 7.33 7.78
N ILE A 111 5.12 6.25 8.50
CA ILE A 111 5.30 4.89 7.99
C ILE A 111 4.39 4.66 6.78
N ALA A 112 3.13 5.12 6.83
CA ALA A 112 2.18 4.97 5.72
C ALA A 112 2.64 5.71 4.46
N VAL A 113 3.03 6.98 4.59
CA VAL A 113 3.57 7.76 3.46
C VAL A 113 4.81 7.08 2.87
N SER A 114 5.71 6.57 3.71
CA SER A 114 6.90 5.83 3.26
C SER A 114 6.52 4.55 2.51
N CYS A 115 5.58 3.78 3.03
CA CYS A 115 5.06 2.56 2.43
C CYS A 115 4.48 2.84 1.03
N VAL A 116 3.49 3.74 0.95
CA VAL A 116 2.79 4.05 -0.30
C VAL A 116 3.71 4.70 -1.32
N SER A 117 4.60 5.61 -0.90
CA SER A 117 5.54 6.28 -1.82
C SER A 117 6.53 5.29 -2.44
N LYS A 118 7.07 4.35 -1.66
CA LYS A 118 7.99 3.34 -2.20
C LYS A 118 7.30 2.41 -3.19
N THR A 119 6.12 1.91 -2.82
CA THR A 119 5.32 1.08 -3.72
C THR A 119 4.97 1.84 -4.99
N PHE A 120 4.63 3.14 -4.87
CA PHE A 120 4.30 3.98 -6.02
C PHE A 120 5.49 4.07 -6.97
N LEU A 121 6.67 4.39 -6.44
CA LEU A 121 7.90 4.51 -7.24
C LEU A 121 8.28 3.20 -7.92
N GLN A 122 8.10 2.06 -7.23
CA GLN A 122 8.42 0.74 -7.79
C GLN A 122 7.54 0.39 -9.00
N TYR A 123 6.26 0.75 -8.97
CA TYR A 123 5.29 0.36 -10.00
C TYR A 123 4.84 1.53 -10.90
N ALA A 124 5.41 2.73 -10.74
CA ALA A 124 5.05 3.95 -11.45
C ALA A 124 5.05 3.78 -12.98
N ALA A 125 6.10 3.17 -13.53
CA ALA A 125 6.22 2.98 -14.97
C ALA A 125 5.11 2.09 -15.54
N LYS A 126 4.73 1.03 -14.82
CA LYS A 126 3.62 0.13 -15.21
C LYS A 126 2.28 0.87 -15.18
N MET A 127 1.99 1.55 -14.07
CA MET A 127 0.75 2.34 -13.91
C MET A 127 0.64 3.45 -14.97
N GLN A 128 1.72 4.18 -15.24
CA GLN A 128 1.75 5.23 -16.25
C GLN A 128 1.53 4.66 -17.68
N GLY A 129 2.05 3.46 -17.94
CA GLY A 129 1.87 2.75 -19.21
C GLY A 129 0.41 2.40 -19.49
N ASP A 130 -0.33 1.98 -18.45
CA ASP A 130 -1.73 1.56 -18.56
C ASP A 130 -2.71 2.74 -18.57
N ASP A 131 -2.65 3.65 -17.57
CA ASP A 131 -3.51 4.84 -17.52
C ASP A 131 -2.77 6.06 -16.94
N LYS A 132 -2.47 7.03 -17.81
CA LYS A 132 -1.76 8.26 -17.46
C LYS A 132 -2.55 9.18 -16.53
N ALA A 133 -3.87 9.23 -16.66
CA ALA A 133 -4.72 10.11 -15.86
C ALA A 133 -4.86 9.55 -14.44
N ALA A 134 -5.15 8.26 -14.32
CA ALA A 134 -5.19 7.58 -13.03
C ALA A 134 -3.82 7.63 -12.33
N PHE A 135 -2.73 7.40 -13.07
CA PHE A 135 -1.37 7.57 -12.56
C PHE A 135 -1.11 8.98 -12.00
N ALA A 136 -1.51 10.03 -12.73
CA ALA A 136 -1.31 11.41 -12.29
C ALA A 136 -2.10 11.73 -11.01
N ASN A 137 -3.33 11.22 -10.89
CA ASN A 137 -4.14 11.36 -9.69
C ASN A 137 -3.49 10.68 -8.48
N SER A 138 -2.98 9.46 -8.66
CA SER A 138 -2.24 8.73 -7.62
C SER A 138 -0.98 9.48 -7.20
N LEU A 139 -0.21 10.02 -8.16
CA LEU A 139 0.97 10.83 -7.87
C LEU A 139 0.63 12.06 -7.04
N LEU A 140 -0.39 12.83 -7.44
CA LEU A 140 -0.81 14.03 -6.73
C LEU A 140 -1.21 13.71 -5.29
N THR A 141 -1.97 12.64 -5.08
CA THR A 141 -2.39 12.20 -3.74
C THR A 141 -1.19 11.85 -2.85
N VAL A 142 -0.20 11.13 -3.40
CA VAL A 142 1.04 10.80 -2.68
C VAL A 142 1.85 12.07 -2.33
N VAL A 143 1.96 13.02 -3.25
CA VAL A 143 2.67 14.30 -3.03
C VAL A 143 1.95 15.18 -1.99
N ASP A 144 0.62 15.20 -2.00
CA ASP A 144 -0.18 15.92 -1.02
C ASP A 144 0.02 15.33 0.38
N ALA A 145 0.02 14.00 0.51
CA ALA A 145 0.27 13.31 1.77
C ALA A 145 1.67 13.63 2.34
N LEU A 146 2.71 13.63 1.49
CA LEU A 146 4.07 14.08 1.85
C LEU A 146 4.07 15.53 2.36
N SER A 147 3.30 16.40 1.71
CA SER A 147 3.19 17.80 2.09
C SER A 147 2.49 18.00 3.44
N VAL A 148 1.53 17.14 3.79
CA VAL A 148 0.91 17.14 5.12
C VAL A 148 1.95 16.82 6.19
N LEU A 149 2.73 15.75 6.03
CA LEU A 149 3.76 15.42 7.02
C LEU A 149 4.75 16.57 7.21
N ARG A 150 5.19 17.23 6.13
CA ARG A 150 6.12 18.36 6.24
C ARG A 150 5.52 19.58 6.98
N LYS A 151 4.23 19.86 6.81
CA LYS A 151 3.55 21.00 7.46
C LYS A 151 3.24 20.75 8.94
N HIS A 152 3.27 19.50 9.36
CA HIS A 152 2.83 19.06 10.68
C HIS A 152 3.93 18.37 11.51
N ALA A 153 5.12 18.16 10.95
CA ALA A 153 6.38 17.85 11.65
C ALA A 153 7.01 19.12 12.24
#